data_AF-A0A932NUR1-F1
#
_entry.id   AF-A0A932NUR1-F1
#
_cell.length_a   1.000
_cell.length_b   1.000
_cell.length_c   1.000
_cell.angle_alpha   90.00
_cell.angle_beta   90.00
_cell.angle_gamma   90.00
#
_symmetry.space_group_name_H-M   'P 1'
#
loop_
_entity.id
_entity.type
_entity.pdbx_description
1 polymer ?
#
loop_
_entity_poly.entity_id
_entity_poly.type
_entity_poly.pdbx_seq_one_letter_code
_entity_poly.pdbx_strand_id
1 'polypeptide(L)'
;MRAQVTLQPGQKGTKKLLEKYADQLICVRYRYDEARQRQLTTVELIVEETPWRPGGAKSKGAVLAGVRVGVQEVPLQRQVKRAGGRWNPTRRVWEVRRDQALKLGWQDRMENAKVSIRRNHDVSICRNLVVPAYRNKFLHIEASFYL
;
A
#
# COMPACT_ATOMS: atom_id res chain seq x y z
N MET A 1 -0.45 21.66 -21.07
CA MET A 1 0.37 21.86 -19.87
C MET A 1 1.03 20.55 -19.47
N ARG A 2 2.37 20.46 -19.52
CA ARG A 2 3.13 19.22 -19.28
C ARG A 2 3.92 19.34 -17.97
N ALA A 3 3.76 18.38 -17.04
CA ALA A 3 4.62 18.28 -15.86
C ALA A 3 5.90 17.54 -16.25
N GLN A 4 7.07 18.15 -15.98
CA GLN A 4 8.35 17.56 -16.39
C GLN A 4 9.15 16.99 -15.23
N VAL A 5 9.20 17.71 -14.11
CA VAL A 5 10.09 17.34 -13.00
C VAL A 5 9.41 17.64 -11.68
N THR A 6 9.48 16.66 -10.77
CA THR A 6 9.17 16.84 -9.35
C THR A 6 10.50 16.79 -8.60
N LEU A 7 10.80 17.85 -7.86
CA LEU A 7 12.00 17.97 -7.04
C LEU A 7 11.63 17.92 -5.56
N GLN A 8 12.50 17.30 -4.79
CA GLN A 8 12.45 17.27 -3.33
C GLN A 8 13.09 18.54 -2.75
N PRO A 9 12.67 18.98 -1.55
CA PRO A 9 13.31 20.09 -0.85
C PRO A 9 14.82 19.88 -0.70
N GLY A 10 15.61 20.93 -0.95
CA GLY A 10 17.07 20.91 -0.83
C GLY A 10 17.80 20.49 -2.11
N GLN A 11 17.12 19.95 -3.12
CA GLN A 11 17.71 19.67 -4.43
C GLN A 11 18.05 20.98 -5.19
N LYS A 12 18.99 20.89 -6.15
CA LYS A 12 19.36 22.03 -7.01
C LYS A 12 18.11 22.61 -7.67
N GLY A 13 17.88 23.93 -7.50
CA GLY A 13 16.69 24.61 -7.98
C GLY A 13 15.58 24.80 -6.94
N THR A 14 15.63 24.11 -5.80
CA THR A 14 14.60 24.22 -4.73
C THR A 14 15.06 25.00 -3.49
N LYS A 15 16.35 25.37 -3.39
CA LYS A 15 16.93 26.00 -2.19
C LYS A 15 16.17 27.26 -1.72
N LYS A 16 15.84 28.16 -2.64
CA LYS A 16 15.04 29.37 -2.32
C LYS A 16 13.64 29.05 -1.81
N LEU A 17 13.03 27.97 -2.30
CA LEU A 17 11.70 27.53 -1.87
C LEU A 17 11.78 26.84 -0.50
N LEU A 18 12.84 26.08 -0.26
CA LEU A 18 13.15 25.51 1.04
C LEU A 18 13.43 26.60 2.08
N GLU A 19 14.17 27.65 1.75
CA GLU A 19 14.38 28.81 2.64
C GLU A 19 13.07 29.52 2.97
N LYS A 20 12.14 29.60 2.01
CA LYS A 20 10.85 30.29 2.19
C LYS A 20 9.84 29.49 3.00
N TYR A 21 9.71 28.19 2.73
CA TYR A 21 8.66 27.33 3.29
C TYR A 21 9.17 26.32 4.31
N ALA A 22 10.48 26.21 4.49
CA ALA A 22 11.14 25.37 5.47
C ALA A 22 10.62 23.92 5.47
N ASP A 23 10.25 23.44 6.66
CA ASP A 23 9.71 22.13 6.97
C ASP A 23 8.33 21.86 6.38
N GLN A 24 7.56 22.91 6.08
CA GLN A 24 6.25 22.78 5.46
C GLN A 24 6.33 22.40 3.97
N LEU A 25 7.50 22.48 3.33
CA LEU A 25 7.66 22.14 1.92
C LEU A 25 7.73 20.62 1.69
N ILE A 26 6.73 20.06 1.02
CA ILE A 26 6.71 18.64 0.64
C ILE A 26 7.45 18.41 -0.67
N CYS A 27 7.09 19.13 -1.74
CA CYS A 27 7.77 19.01 -3.03
C CYS A 27 7.57 20.24 -3.92
N VAL A 28 8.41 20.35 -4.96
CA VAL A 28 8.33 21.38 -6.00
C VAL A 28 8.11 20.72 -7.35
N ARG A 29 7.20 21.25 -8.18
CA ARG A 29 6.92 20.74 -9.52
C ARG A 29 6.99 21.84 -10.56
N TYR A 30 7.81 21.62 -11.59
CA TYR A 30 7.88 22.50 -12.75
C TYR A 30 6.97 22.00 -13.87
N ARG A 31 6.22 22.93 -14.45
CA ARG A 31 5.27 22.67 -15.52
C ARG A 31 5.45 23.70 -16.63
N TYR A 32 5.35 23.26 -17.87
CA TYR A 32 5.38 24.14 -19.03
C TYR A 32 3.99 24.22 -19.64
N ASP A 33 3.54 25.46 -19.85
CA ASP A 33 2.32 25.80 -20.54
C ASP A 33 2.68 26.46 -21.87
N GLU A 34 2.78 25.64 -22.92
CA GLU A 34 3.13 26.08 -24.27
C GLU A 34 2.05 26.99 -24.87
N ALA A 35 0.78 26.77 -24.57
CA ALA A 35 -0.31 27.61 -25.08
C ALA A 35 -0.19 29.06 -24.57
N ARG A 36 0.30 29.23 -23.34
CA ARG A 36 0.52 30.54 -22.73
C ARG A 36 1.98 30.99 -22.76
N GLN A 37 2.88 30.17 -23.30
CA GLN A 37 4.34 30.37 -23.25
C GLN A 37 4.85 30.66 -21.82
N ARG A 38 4.39 29.89 -20.83
CA ARG A 38 4.72 30.09 -19.41
C ARG A 38 5.36 28.86 -18.78
N GLN A 39 6.35 29.10 -17.93
CA GLN A 39 6.82 28.12 -16.95
C GLN A 39 6.13 28.38 -15.61
N LEU A 40 5.50 27.36 -15.08
CA LEU A 40 4.82 27.38 -13.79
C LEU A 40 5.66 26.60 -12.79
N THR A 41 5.92 27.22 -11.64
CA THR A 41 6.50 26.55 -10.48
C THR A 41 5.40 26.38 -9.46
N THR A 42 5.13 25.13 -9.09
CA THR A 42 4.11 24.77 -8.11
C THR A 42 4.77 24.09 -6.92
N VAL A 43 4.25 24.34 -5.71
CA VAL A 43 4.74 23.73 -4.48
C VAL A 43 3.61 23.00 -3.78
N GLU A 44 3.92 21.88 -3.15
CA GLU A 44 3.03 21.16 -2.24
C GLU A 44 3.46 21.49 -0.81
N LEU A 45 2.52 22.00 -0.01
CA LEU A 45 2.78 22.52 1.33
C LEU A 45 1.93 21.80 2.37
N ILE A 46 2.50 21.61 3.55
CA ILE A 46 1.76 21.30 4.77
C ILE A 46 1.11 22.61 5.24
N VAL A 47 -0.22 22.65 5.27
CA VAL A 47 -0.98 23.80 5.78
C VAL A 47 -1.58 23.55 7.16
N GLU A 48 -1.74 22.28 7.52
CA GLU A 48 -2.25 21.83 8.81
C GLU A 48 -1.66 20.45 9.10
N GLU A 49 -1.25 20.22 10.34
CA GLU A 49 -0.85 18.91 10.85
C GLU A 49 -1.72 18.56 12.06
N THR A 50 -2.51 17.51 11.91
CA THR A 50 -3.42 17.02 12.96
C THR A 50 -3.16 15.52 13.18
N PRO A 51 -3.08 15.04 14.43
CA PRO A 51 -2.87 13.62 14.71
C PRO A 51 -3.94 12.74 14.03
N TRP A 52 -3.51 11.93 13.08
CA TRP A 52 -4.36 10.97 12.39
C TRP A 52 -4.03 9.54 12.81
N ARG A 53 -5.01 8.85 13.40
CA ARG A 53 -4.89 7.41 13.66
C ARG A 53 -5.39 6.65 12.43
N PRO A 54 -4.54 5.85 11.75
CA PRO A 54 -5.03 5.01 10.68
C PRO A 54 -6.10 4.09 11.26
N GLY A 55 -7.32 4.16 10.72
CA GLY A 55 -8.39 3.26 11.15
C GLY A 55 -7.88 1.83 11.02
N GLY A 56 -7.68 1.15 12.15
CA GLY A 56 -7.16 -0.22 12.19
C GLY A 56 -7.91 -1.02 11.15
N ALA A 57 -7.17 -1.64 10.21
CA ALA A 57 -7.70 -2.15 8.96
C ALA A 57 -9.09 -2.73 9.17
N LYS A 58 -10.14 -1.95 8.85
CA LYS A 58 -11.51 -2.46 8.87
C LYS A 58 -11.42 -3.67 7.97
N SER A 59 -11.57 -4.87 8.54
CA SER A 59 -11.32 -6.11 7.85
C SER A 59 -12.13 -6.02 6.56
N LYS A 60 -11.46 -5.78 5.43
CA LYS A 60 -12.13 -5.60 4.13
C LYS A 60 -13.11 -6.76 4.06
N GLY A 61 -14.42 -6.45 4.02
CA GLY A 61 -15.50 -7.36 4.42
C GLY A 61 -15.15 -8.80 4.11
N ALA A 62 -15.13 -9.65 5.15
CA ALA A 62 -14.44 -10.94 5.16
C ALA A 62 -14.51 -11.63 3.79
N VAL A 63 -13.39 -11.56 3.04
CA VAL A 63 -13.34 -12.08 1.67
C VAL A 63 -13.61 -13.56 1.75
N LEU A 64 -14.75 -14.00 1.22
CA LEU A 64 -15.08 -15.43 1.15
C LEU A 64 -14.31 -16.08 0.01
N ALA A 65 -13.78 -17.26 0.27
CA ALA A 65 -13.15 -18.14 -0.71
C ALA A 65 -13.93 -19.45 -0.79
N GLY A 66 -14.13 -19.95 -2.02
CA GLY A 66 -14.73 -21.25 -2.24
C GLY A 66 -13.66 -22.34 -2.13
N VAL A 67 -13.86 -23.33 -1.27
CA VAL A 67 -12.97 -24.49 -1.09
C VAL A 67 -13.69 -25.73 -1.64
N ARG A 68 -13.01 -26.47 -2.51
CA ARG A 68 -13.51 -27.75 -3.04
C ARG A 68 -13.27 -28.86 -2.04
N VAL A 69 -14.36 -29.46 -1.57
CA VAL A 69 -14.37 -30.61 -0.68
C VAL A 69 -15.25 -31.69 -1.30
N GLY A 70 -14.69 -32.86 -1.50
CA GLY A 70 -15.38 -34.03 -2.03
C GLY A 70 -16.47 -34.53 -1.07
N VAL A 71 -17.48 -35.18 -1.63
CA VAL A 71 -18.64 -35.67 -0.89
C VAL A 71 -18.26 -36.73 0.14
N GLN A 72 -17.22 -37.53 -0.13
CA GLN A 72 -16.73 -38.58 0.78
C GLN A 72 -15.75 -38.06 1.84
N GLU A 73 -15.29 -36.81 1.76
CA GLU A 73 -14.35 -36.22 2.71
C GLU A 73 -15.09 -35.68 3.95
N VAL A 74 -15.82 -36.55 4.65
CA VAL A 74 -16.63 -36.23 5.84
C VAL A 74 -15.83 -35.49 6.92
N PRO A 75 -14.57 -35.86 7.24
CA PRO A 75 -13.76 -35.14 8.23
C PRO A 75 -13.50 -33.68 7.81
N LEU A 76 -13.21 -33.45 6.53
CA LEU A 76 -12.92 -32.13 6.00
C LEU A 76 -14.18 -31.25 5.95
N GLN A 77 -15.34 -31.82 5.61
CA GLN A 77 -16.62 -31.12 5.68
C GLN A 77 -16.94 -30.67 7.11
N ARG A 78 -16.67 -31.51 8.12
CA ARG A 78 -16.84 -31.13 9.53
C ARG A 78 -15.90 -29.98 9.91
N GLN A 79 -14.66 -30.01 9.46
CA GLN A 79 -13.68 -28.95 9.72
C GLN A 79 -14.09 -27.63 9.07
N VAL A 80 -14.60 -27.66 7.84
CA VAL A 80 -15.14 -26.50 7.13
C VAL A 80 -16.35 -25.91 7.84
N LYS A 81 -17.30 -26.74 8.30
CA LYS A 81 -18.46 -26.28 9.09
C LYS A 81 -18.02 -25.62 10.40
N ARG A 82 -17.05 -26.20 11.12
CA ARG A 82 -16.48 -25.61 12.35
C ARG A 82 -15.79 -24.27 12.08
N ALA A 83 -15.20 -24.11 10.90
CA ALA A 83 -14.58 -22.86 10.46
C ALA A 83 -15.59 -21.79 10.00
N GLY A 84 -16.91 -22.03 10.17
CA GLY A 84 -17.98 -21.12 9.75
C GLY A 84 -18.29 -21.19 8.25
N GLY A 85 -17.88 -22.26 7.57
CA GLY A 85 -18.09 -22.46 6.15
C GLY A 85 -19.55 -22.68 5.79
N ARG A 86 -19.99 -22.04 4.70
CA ARG A 86 -21.35 -22.19 4.13
C ARG A 86 -21.28 -22.97 2.83
N TRP A 87 -22.21 -23.90 2.64
CA TRP A 87 -22.30 -24.62 1.38
C TRP A 87 -22.97 -23.74 0.32
N ASN A 88 -22.31 -23.55 -0.84
CA ASN A 88 -22.90 -22.91 -2.01
C ASN A 88 -23.28 -24.00 -3.03
N PRO A 89 -24.59 -24.33 -3.20
CA PRO A 89 -25.03 -25.40 -4.09
C PRO A 89 -24.87 -25.05 -5.57
N THR A 90 -24.94 -23.76 -5.94
CA THR A 90 -24.77 -23.29 -7.33
C THR A 90 -23.36 -23.54 -7.83
N ARG A 91 -22.37 -23.26 -6.98
CA ARG A 91 -20.94 -23.44 -7.30
C ARG A 91 -20.39 -24.79 -6.86
N ARG A 92 -21.15 -25.55 -6.06
CA ARG A 92 -20.73 -26.81 -5.43
C ARG A 92 -19.42 -26.67 -4.66
N VAL A 93 -19.26 -25.56 -3.93
CA VAL A 93 -18.09 -25.28 -3.08
C VAL A 93 -18.51 -24.84 -1.69
N TRP A 94 -17.60 -24.99 -0.75
CA TRP A 94 -17.74 -24.42 0.58
C TRP A 94 -17.16 -23.02 0.65
N GLU A 95 -17.97 -22.03 0.97
CA GLU A 95 -17.54 -20.65 1.18
C GLU A 95 -17.08 -20.45 2.62
N VAL A 96 -15.80 -20.16 2.81
CA VAL A 96 -15.17 -19.87 4.09
C VAL A 96 -14.44 -18.54 4.01
N ARG A 97 -14.20 -17.88 5.14
CA ARG A 97 -13.35 -16.69 5.11
C ARG A 97 -11.95 -17.05 4.62
N ARG A 98 -11.41 -16.23 3.72
CA ARG A 98 -10.10 -16.46 3.09
C ARG A 98 -8.99 -16.58 4.12
N ASP A 99 -8.98 -15.74 5.16
CA ASP A 99 -8.01 -15.83 6.25
C ASP A 99 -8.09 -17.17 7.00
N GLN A 100 -9.29 -17.69 7.23
CA GLN A 100 -9.48 -18.99 7.84
C GLN A 100 -9.03 -20.14 6.94
N ALA A 101 -9.29 -20.06 5.63
CA ALA A 101 -8.81 -21.04 4.65
C ALA A 101 -7.27 -21.04 4.55
N LEU A 102 -6.62 -19.87 4.63
CA LEU A 102 -5.16 -19.74 4.68
C LEU A 102 -4.59 -20.37 5.96
N LYS A 103 -5.20 -20.09 7.12
CA LYS A 103 -4.79 -20.67 8.42
C LYS A 103 -4.93 -22.19 8.46
N LEU A 104 -5.94 -22.74 7.79
CA LEU A 104 -6.20 -24.18 7.75
C LEU A 104 -5.50 -24.90 6.59
N GLY A 105 -4.69 -24.19 5.80
CA GLY A 105 -3.86 -24.77 4.74
C GLY A 105 -4.64 -25.23 3.50
N TRP A 106 -5.84 -24.70 3.23
CA TRP A 106 -6.68 -25.13 2.09
C TRP A 106 -6.37 -24.42 0.78
N GLN A 107 -5.19 -23.83 0.66
CA GLN A 107 -4.77 -22.95 -0.43
C GLN A 107 -4.88 -23.61 -1.80
N ASP A 108 -4.41 -24.85 -1.92
CA ASP A 108 -4.41 -25.62 -3.17
C ASP A 108 -5.82 -26.05 -3.62
N ARG A 109 -6.80 -25.91 -2.72
CA ARG A 109 -8.19 -26.33 -2.92
C ARG A 109 -9.14 -25.15 -3.07
N MET A 110 -8.62 -23.92 -2.93
CA MET A 110 -9.39 -22.71 -3.10
C MET A 110 -9.60 -22.41 -4.58
N GLU A 111 -10.85 -22.26 -4.97
CA GLU A 111 -11.15 -21.60 -6.24
C GLU A 111 -10.80 -20.12 -6.08
N ASN A 112 -9.95 -19.60 -6.98
CA ASN A 112 -9.82 -18.16 -7.17
C ASN A 112 -11.18 -17.64 -7.64
N ALA A 113 -12.01 -17.18 -6.69
CA ALA A 113 -13.21 -16.45 -7.01
C ALA A 113 -12.75 -15.27 -7.87
N LYS A 114 -13.20 -15.23 -9.13
CA LYS A 114 -13.31 -13.97 -9.87
C LYS A 114 -14.30 -13.12 -9.08
N VAL A 115 -13.83 -12.52 -7.99
CA VAL A 115 -14.57 -11.50 -7.26
C VAL A 115 -14.89 -10.46 -8.31
N SER A 116 -16.17 -10.18 -8.50
CA SER A 116 -16.68 -9.09 -9.32
C SER A 116 -16.07 -7.80 -8.78
N ILE A 117 -14.91 -7.48 -9.28
CA ILE A 117 -14.29 -6.20 -9.08
C ILE A 117 -15.03 -5.28 -10.06
N ARG A 118 -16.14 -4.69 -9.62
CA ARG A 118 -16.52 -3.37 -10.16
C ARG A 118 -15.47 -2.39 -9.65
N ARG A 119 -14.30 -2.38 -10.30
CA ARG A 119 -13.25 -1.39 -10.11
C ARG A 119 -13.66 -0.24 -11.00
N ASN A 120 -14.39 0.72 -10.45
CA ASN A 120 -14.03 2.10 -10.75
C ASN A 120 -12.69 2.31 -10.05
N HIS A 121 -11.60 2.05 -10.78
CA HIS A 121 -10.26 2.46 -10.40
C HIS A 121 -9.77 3.39 -11.51
N ASP A 122 -10.21 4.64 -11.43
CA ASP A 122 -9.33 5.73 -11.77
C ASP A 122 -8.61 6.12 -10.48
N VAL A 123 -7.40 5.60 -10.27
CA VAL A 123 -6.35 6.33 -9.56
C VAL A 123 -5.01 5.90 -10.15
N SER A 124 -4.50 6.76 -11.01
CA SER A 124 -3.10 6.83 -11.42
C SER A 124 -2.23 7.13 -10.18
N ILE A 125 -1.81 6.10 -9.45
CA ILE A 125 -0.74 6.21 -8.46
C ILE A 125 0.56 5.77 -9.13
N CYS A 126 1.37 6.77 -9.48
CA CYS A 126 2.75 6.61 -9.89
C CYS A 126 3.52 5.83 -8.82
N ARG A 127 3.92 4.60 -9.16
CA ARG A 127 5.05 3.90 -8.56
C ARG A 127 6.29 4.78 -8.71
N ASN A 128 6.94 5.11 -7.59
CA ASN A 128 8.40 5.23 -7.47
C ASN A 128 8.76 5.36 -5.99
N LEU A 129 8.70 4.25 -5.27
CA LEU A 129 9.46 4.06 -4.04
C LEU A 129 10.81 3.47 -4.46
N VAL A 130 11.78 4.34 -4.70
CA VAL A 130 13.20 3.97 -4.61
C VAL A 130 13.54 4.01 -3.12
N VAL A 131 13.87 2.86 -2.57
CA VAL A 131 14.37 2.69 -1.20
C VAL A 131 15.82 3.19 -1.16
N PRO A 132 16.22 4.16 -0.31
CA PRO A 132 17.62 4.37 -0.02
C PRO A 132 18.04 3.47 1.15
N ALA A 133 19.15 2.76 0.92
CA ALA A 133 19.84 1.90 1.86
C ALA A 133 20.30 2.65 3.12
N TYR A 134 19.99 2.10 4.30
CA TYR A 134 20.61 2.52 5.55
C TYR A 134 22.08 2.10 5.56
N ARG A 135 22.97 3.07 5.34
CA ARG A 135 24.42 2.94 5.58
C ARG A 135 24.70 3.28 7.03
N ASN A 136 24.75 2.25 7.89
CA ASN A 136 25.13 2.38 9.28
C ASN A 136 26.65 2.62 9.37
N LYS A 137 27.08 3.88 9.52
CA LYS A 137 28.45 4.24 9.92
C LYS A 137 28.43 4.40 11.45
N PHE A 138 28.77 3.33 12.16
CA PHE A 138 29.23 3.46 13.54
C PHE A 138 30.63 4.09 13.49
N LEU A 139 30.69 5.35 13.90
CA LEU A 139 31.93 6.03 14.25
C LEU A 139 32.55 5.33 15.46
N HIS A 140 33.83 5.02 15.34
CA HIS A 140 34.72 4.67 16.45
C HIS A 140 34.64 5.74 17.54
N ILE A 141 34.33 5.29 18.76
CA ILE A 141 34.74 5.92 19.99
C ILE A 141 35.50 4.82 20.73
N GLU A 142 36.82 4.90 20.75
CA GLU A 142 37.62 4.29 21.80
C GLU A 142 38.61 5.35 22.25
N ALA A 143 38.26 5.97 23.37
CA ALA A 143 39.18 6.66 24.24
C ALA A 143 39.90 5.60 25.07
N SER A 144 41.23 5.61 25.05
CA SER A 144 42.01 5.02 26.13
C SER A 144 43.33 5.78 26.25
N PHE A 145 43.29 6.75 27.17
CA PHE A 145 44.40 7.02 28.08
C PHE A 145 44.86 5.69 28.71
N TYR A 146 46.16 5.38 28.67
CA TYR A 146 46.92 4.87 29.81
C TYR A 146 48.42 4.89 29.45
N LEU A 147 49.15 5.73 30.20
CA LEU A 147 50.61 5.80 30.43
C LEU A 147 51.55 6.10 29.24
#